data_AF-A0A3A5V2U2-F1
#
_entry.id   AF-A0A3A5V2U2-F1
#
_cell.length_a   1.000
_cell.length_b   1.000
_cell.length_c   1.000
_cell.angle_alpha   90.00
_cell.angle_beta   90.00
_cell.angle_gamma   90.00
#
_symmetry.space_group_name_H-M   'P 1'
#
loop_
_entity.id
_entity.type
_entity.pdbx_description
1 polymer ?
#
loop_
_entity_poly.entity_id
_entity_poly.type
_entity_poly.pdbx_seq_one_letter_code
_entity_poly.pdbx_strand_id
1 'polypeptide(L)'
;MRGLRLVALGFSTMLVLISLAIMIAERTITAEVWAMLLLAPVPAGFALTTGNDLETDSDEVIEWADESDFDSEKSVGDPSEAGFDVPVL
;
A
#
# COMPACT_ATOMS: atom_id res chain seq x y z
N MET A 1 20.50 6.15 -14.94
CA MET A 1 19.07 5.98 -14.58
C MET A 1 18.26 5.16 -15.59
N ARG A 2 18.17 5.54 -16.88
CA ARG A 2 17.29 4.86 -17.88
C ARG A 2 17.47 3.34 -18.00
N GLY A 3 18.72 2.84 -18.05
CA GLY A 3 18.97 1.40 -18.11
C GLY A 3 18.48 0.64 -16.88
N LEU A 4 18.66 1.21 -15.69
CA LEU A 4 18.20 0.63 -14.41
C LEU A 4 16.67 0.56 -14.35
N ARG A 5 15.98 1.59 -14.87
CA ARG A 5 14.51 1.61 -14.97
C ARG A 5 13.99 0.47 -15.85
N LEU A 6 14.62 0.25 -17.01
CA LEU A 6 14.24 -0.83 -17.93
C LEU A 6 14.46 -2.21 -17.31
N VAL A 7 15.58 -2.39 -16.60
CA VAL A 7 15.86 -3.64 -15.87
C VAL A 7 14.81 -3.87 -14.79
N ALA A 8 14.47 -2.86 -14.01
CA ALA A 8 13.49 -2.95 -12.94
C ALA A 8 12.07 -3.25 -13.45
N LEU A 9 11.63 -2.58 -14.53
CA LEU A 9 10.35 -2.88 -15.19
C LEU A 9 10.35 -4.29 -15.82
N GLY A 10 11.46 -4.70 -16.43
CA GLY A 10 11.62 -6.04 -16.98
C GLY A 10 11.49 -7.12 -15.91
N PHE A 11 12.13 -6.91 -14.74
CA PHE A 11 12.04 -7.84 -13.62
C PHE A 11 10.62 -7.92 -13.04
N SER A 12 9.94 -6.78 -12.88
CA SER A 12 8.52 -6.74 -12.48
C SER A 12 7.64 -7.53 -13.46
N THR A 13 7.83 -7.31 -14.77
CA THR A 13 7.08 -8.01 -15.81
C THR A 13 7.35 -9.52 -15.78
N MET A 14 8.59 -9.91 -15.55
CA MET A 14 8.99 -11.32 -15.47
C MET A 14 8.37 -12.03 -14.27
N LEU A 15 8.28 -11.38 -13.10
CA LEU A 15 7.57 -11.90 -11.93
C LEU A 15 6.10 -12.20 -12.23
N VAL A 16 5.42 -11.27 -12.92
CA VAL A 16 4.01 -11.45 -13.33
C VAL A 16 3.86 -12.62 -14.30
N LEU A 17 4.73 -12.72 -15.31
CA LEU A 17 4.68 -13.80 -16.29
C LEU A 17 4.95 -15.18 -15.67
N ILE A 18 5.93 -15.28 -14.77
CA ILE A 18 6.22 -16.53 -14.05
C ILE A 18 5.03 -16.91 -13.15
N SER A 19 4.46 -15.95 -12.43
CA SER A 19 3.28 -16.16 -11.59
C SER A 19 2.10 -16.70 -12.43
N LEU A 20 1.87 -16.12 -13.61
CA LEU A 20 0.84 -16.56 -14.54
C LEU A 20 1.11 -17.97 -15.07
N ALA A 21 2.36 -18.28 -15.43
CA ALA A 21 2.74 -19.59 -15.94
C ALA A 21 2.49 -20.70 -14.90
N ILE A 22 2.85 -20.46 -13.65
CA ILE A 22 2.63 -21.41 -12.54
C ILE A 22 1.14 -21.60 -12.29
N MET A 23 0.37 -20.50 -12.23
CA MET A 23 -1.09 -20.56 -12.04
C MET A 23 -1.78 -21.37 -13.15
N ILE A 24 -1.34 -21.26 -14.41
CA ILE A 24 -1.87 -22.05 -15.52
C ILE A 24 -1.48 -23.53 -15.38
N ALA A 25 -0.23 -23.81 -15.00
CA ALA A 25 0.28 -25.18 -14.87
C ALA A 25 -0.40 -25.93 -13.71
N GLU A 26 -0.55 -25.28 -12.56
CA GLU A 26 -1.08 -25.88 -11.33
C GLU A 26 -2.61 -25.77 -11.22
N ARG A 27 -3.24 -24.95 -12.06
CA ARG A 27 -4.70 -24.65 -12.06
C ARG A 27 -5.21 -24.10 -10.72
N THR A 28 -4.32 -23.54 -9.90
CA THR A 28 -4.63 -22.94 -8.60
C THR A 28 -3.68 -21.78 -8.33
N ILE A 29 -4.04 -20.90 -7.39
CA ILE A 29 -3.19 -19.80 -6.94
C ILE A 29 -2.57 -20.21 -5.61
N THR A 30 -1.32 -20.64 -5.66
CA THR A 30 -0.54 -21.05 -4.47
C THR A 30 0.02 -19.83 -3.73
N ALA A 31 0.46 -20.03 -2.48
CA ALA A 31 1.01 -18.95 -1.66
C ALA A 31 2.29 -18.35 -2.27
N GLU A 32 3.06 -19.17 -2.96
CA GLU A 32 4.26 -18.79 -3.71
C GLU A 32 3.92 -17.83 -4.84
N VAL A 33 2.86 -18.11 -5.60
CA VAL A 33 2.36 -17.23 -6.67
C VAL A 33 1.87 -15.90 -6.10
N TRP A 34 1.16 -15.93 -4.97
CA TRP A 34 0.76 -14.71 -4.26
C TRP A 34 1.96 -13.87 -3.85
N ALA A 35 3.00 -14.48 -3.29
CA ALA A 35 4.21 -13.77 -2.90
C ALA A 35 4.91 -13.12 -4.11
N MET A 36 5.01 -13.82 -5.24
CA MET A 36 5.61 -13.28 -6.46
C MET A 36 4.81 -12.12 -7.06
N LEU A 37 3.48 -12.22 -7.07
CA LEU A 37 2.60 -11.13 -7.53
C LEU A 37 2.69 -9.89 -6.63
N LEU A 38 2.73 -10.08 -5.31
CA LEU A 38 2.91 -9.00 -4.34
C LEU A 38 4.29 -8.34 -4.45
N LEU A 39 5.31 -9.08 -4.88
CA LEU A 39 6.65 -8.57 -5.09
C LEU A 39 6.80 -7.78 -6.39
N ALA A 40 6.03 -8.10 -7.43
CA ALA A 40 6.10 -7.45 -8.75
C ALA A 40 6.05 -5.91 -8.73
N PRO A 41 5.20 -5.21 -7.93
CA PRO A 41 5.18 -3.74 -7.93
C PRO A 41 6.43 -3.09 -7.33
N VAL A 42 7.23 -3.79 -6.51
CA VAL A 42 8.39 -3.19 -5.82
C VAL A 42 9.47 -2.69 -6.81
N PRO A 43 9.97 -3.53 -7.75
CA PRO A 43 10.86 -3.07 -8.80
C PRO A 43 10.25 -1.97 -9.69
N ALA A 44 8.96 -2.07 -10.01
CA ALA A 44 8.29 -1.08 -10.84
C ALA A 44 8.24 0.30 -10.15
N GLY A 45 7.88 0.34 -8.86
CA GLY A 45 7.90 1.56 -8.05
C GLY A 45 9.30 2.18 -7.95
N PHE A 46 10.33 1.35 -7.79
CA PHE A 46 11.72 1.82 -7.82
C PHE A 46 12.10 2.44 -9.18
N ALA A 47 11.64 1.85 -10.29
CA ALA A 47 11.88 2.38 -11.63
C ALA A 47 11.26 3.77 -11.82
N LEU A 48 10.06 3.98 -11.27
CA LEU A 48 9.36 5.26 -11.36
C LEU A 48 10.06 6.36 -10.55
N THR A 49 10.51 6.03 -9.32
CA THR A 49 11.12 7.00 -8.39
C THR A 49 12.56 7.38 -8.74
N THR A 50 13.34 6.48 -9.37
CA THR A 50 14.81 6.64 -9.60
C THR A 50 15.19 7.60 -10.76
N GLY A 51 14.66 8.80 -10.78
CA GLY A 51 14.97 9.80 -11.82
C GLY A 51 13.80 10.71 -12.11
N ASN A 52 12.85 10.74 -11.19
CA ASN A 52 12.11 11.94 -10.90
C ASN A 52 13.07 12.77 -10.04
N ASP A 53 14.04 13.45 -10.67
CA ASP A 53 14.59 14.67 -10.08
C ASP A 53 13.42 15.65 -10.14
N LEU A 54 12.47 15.49 -9.22
CA LEU A 54 11.45 16.47 -8.98
C LEU A 54 12.23 17.75 -8.68
N GLU A 55 12.06 18.78 -9.50
CA GLU A 55 11.92 20.10 -8.90
C GLU A 55 11.00 19.89 -7.71
N THR A 56 11.56 20.00 -6.51
CA THR A 56 10.83 20.03 -5.25
C THR A 56 9.96 21.28 -5.28
N ASP A 57 8.91 21.29 -6.10
CA ASP A 57 7.79 22.18 -5.89
C ASP A 57 6.87 21.44 -4.93
N SER A 58 6.94 21.88 -3.68
CA SER A 58 6.22 21.38 -2.52
C SER A 58 6.35 19.87 -2.28
N ASP A 59 7.24 19.56 -1.35
CA ASP A 59 7.04 18.50 -0.37
C ASP A 59 5.63 18.68 0.24
N GLU A 60 4.59 18.21 -0.44
CA GLU A 60 3.28 18.00 0.17
C GLU A 60 3.46 16.77 1.05
N VAL A 61 4.19 16.97 2.14
CA VAL A 61 4.13 16.15 3.32
C VAL A 61 2.66 16.10 3.63
N ILE A 62 2.05 14.94 3.37
CA ILE A 62 0.74 14.63 3.95
C ILE A 62 1.01 14.59 5.45
N GLU A 63 0.91 15.76 6.07
CA GLU A 63 0.82 15.92 7.50
C GLU A 63 -0.46 15.21 7.86
N TRP A 64 -0.32 13.96 8.30
CA TRP A 64 -1.35 13.32 9.08
C TRP A 64 -1.50 14.23 10.29
N ALA A 65 -2.52 15.08 10.26
CA ALA A 65 -2.86 15.92 11.39
C ALA A 65 -2.89 14.97 12.59
N ASP A 66 -1.94 15.14 13.51
CA ASP A 66 -2.04 14.55 14.82
C ASP A 66 -3.40 15.01 15.32
N GLU A 67 -4.32 14.08 15.53
CA GLU A 67 -5.71 14.32 15.89
C GLU A 67 -5.82 14.95 17.30
N SER A 68 -5.28 16.15 17.40
CA SER A 68 -5.26 17.04 18.55
C SER A 68 -6.30 18.15 18.38
N ASP A 69 -6.85 18.31 17.17
CA ASP A 69 -8.08 19.05 16.89
C ASP A 69 -9.32 18.14 16.91
N PHE A 70 -9.31 17.06 17.71
CA PHE A 70 -10.59 16.61 18.27
C PHE A 70 -11.04 17.71 19.23
N ASP A 71 -12.02 18.52 18.78
CA ASP A 71 -12.84 19.36 19.65
C ASP A 71 -13.21 18.56 20.91
N SER A 72 -12.47 18.75 22.00
CA SER A 72 -12.80 18.18 23.31
C SER A 72 -14.16 18.70 23.84
N GLU A 73 -14.74 19.71 23.18
CA GLU A 73 -16.09 20.18 23.41
C GLU A 73 -17.18 19.28 22.81
N LYS A 74 -16.87 18.40 21.84
CA LYS A 74 -17.75 17.28 21.49
C LYS A 74 -17.46 16.10 22.40
N SER A 75 -17.70 16.30 23.69
CA SER A 75 -17.79 15.21 24.66
C SER A 75 -18.77 14.17 24.09
N VAL A 76 -18.26 12.98 23.79
CA VAL A 76 -19.12 11.83 23.51
C VAL A 76 -20.02 11.66 24.74
N GLY A 77 -21.31 11.96 24.57
CA GLY A 77 -22.29 11.91 25.66
C GLY A 77 -22.31 10.54 26.32
N ASP A 78 -22.83 10.48 27.55
CA ASP A 78 -22.85 9.25 28.34
C ASP A 78 -23.41 8.08 27.50
N PRO A 79 -22.66 6.97 27.32
CA PRO A 79 -23.08 5.85 26.48
C PRO A 79 -24.44 5.27 26.93
N SER A 80 -24.78 5.39 28.21
CA SER A 80 -26.08 4.99 28.73
C SER A 80 -27.23 5.87 28.22
N GLU A 81 -27.00 7.17 28.04
CA GLU A 81 -27.96 8.10 27.44
C GLU A 81 -28.02 7.97 25.91
N ALA A 82 -26.93 7.53 25.28
CA ALA A 82 -26.86 7.22 23.85
C ALA A 82 -27.47 5.86 23.47
N GLY A 83 -27.99 5.09 24.45
CA GLY A 83 -28.64 3.80 24.22
C GLY A 83 -27.69 2.65 23.93
N PHE A 84 -26.40 2.80 24.23
CA PHE A 84 -25.45 1.70 24.21
C PHE A 84 -25.59 0.89 25.50
N ASP A 85 -25.78 -0.43 25.35
CA ASP A 85 -25.85 -1.35 26.48
C ASP A 85 -24.45 -1.57 27.06
N VAL A 86 -24.20 -1.15 28.29
CA VAL A 86 -22.90 -1.25 28.96
C VAL A 86 -22.83 -2.62 29.66
N PRO A 87 -21.93 -3.53 29.26
CA PRO A 87 -21.86 -4.85 29.86
C PRO A 87 -21.42 -4.74 31.33
N VAL A 88 -22.22 -5.36 32.22
CA VAL A 88 -21.91 -5.48 33.66
C VAL A 88 -21.19 -6.82 33.88
N LEU A 89 -20.00 -6.78 34.49
CA LEU A 89 -19.24 -7.97 34.89
C LEU A 89 -19.66 -8.46 36.28
#